data_AF-A0A0P0N198-F1
#
_entry.id   AF-A0A0P0N198-F1
#
_cell.length_a   1.000
_cell.length_b   1.000
_cell.length_c   1.000
_cell.angle_alpha   90.00
_cell.angle_beta   90.00
_cell.angle_gamma   90.00
#
_symmetry.space_group_name_H-M   'P 1'
#
loop_
_entity.id
_entity.type
_entity.pdbx_description
1 polymer ?
#
loop_
_entity_poly.entity_id
_entity_poly.type
_entity_poly.pdbx_seq_one_letter_code
_entity_poly.pdbx_strand_id
1 'polypeptide(L)'
;MSAEEAKKQQEQEELPRKKIDVRSALALIPPASQLLGREKKQRERRVRLRFHDELKEGIAKVNPELLKEIGEGEYIEIVVAHRHKFRYRVEKDDSVPPNEVWVNGAKLPEYGVSDNTIVTVRTIKA
;
A
#
# COMPACT_ATOMS: atom_id res chain seq x y z
N MET A 1 -8.69 17.89 79.25
CA MET A 1 -9.32 18.15 77.94
C MET A 1 -9.26 19.64 77.65
N SER A 2 -8.31 20.11 76.83
CA SER A 2 -8.39 21.46 76.25
C SER A 2 -7.35 21.67 75.14
N ALA A 3 -7.87 21.99 73.95
CA ALA A 3 -7.29 22.70 72.81
C ALA A 3 -6.10 22.14 72.02
N GLU A 4 -5.17 21.39 72.61
CA GLU A 4 -3.92 21.03 71.89
C GLU A 4 -4.02 19.72 71.10
N GLU A 5 -4.82 18.76 71.58
CA GLU A 5 -5.03 17.48 70.90
C GLU A 5 -5.96 17.59 69.68
N ALA A 6 -6.78 18.66 69.60
CA ALA A 6 -7.70 18.89 68.49
C ALA A 6 -7.01 19.46 67.23
N LYS A 7 -5.82 20.06 67.35
CA LYS A 7 -5.06 20.58 66.20
C LYS A 7 -4.29 19.50 65.46
N LYS A 8 -3.93 18.39 66.11
CA LYS A 8 -3.10 17.33 65.53
C LYS A 8 -3.88 16.34 64.66
N GLN A 9 -5.21 16.34 64.75
CA GLN A 9 -6.09 15.44 64.00
C GLN A 9 -6.60 16.04 62.68
N GLN A 10 -6.46 17.35 62.45
CA GLN A 10 -6.92 17.98 61.21
C GLN A 10 -5.87 18.03 60.08
N GLU A 11 -4.63 17.61 60.34
CA GLU A 11 -3.52 17.72 59.38
C GLU A 11 -3.19 16.40 58.65
N GLN A 12 -3.90 15.30 58.92
CA GLN A 12 -3.53 13.97 58.42
C GLN A 12 -4.46 13.34 57.37
N GLU A 13 -5.56 13.98 56.96
CA GLU A 13 -6.48 13.39 55.99
C GLU A 13 -6.72 14.26 54.74
N GLU A 14 -5.65 14.74 54.12
CA GLU A 14 -5.70 15.01 52.68
C GLU A 14 -4.53 14.29 52.01
N LEU A 15 -4.67 12.97 51.88
CA LEU A 15 -3.86 12.20 50.94
C LEU A 15 -4.03 12.84 49.56
N PRO A 16 -2.97 13.38 48.93
CA PRO A 16 -3.10 14.01 47.64
C PRO A 16 -3.56 12.95 46.65
N ARG A 17 -4.79 13.09 46.14
CA ARG A 17 -5.31 12.23 45.06
C ARG A 17 -4.37 12.39 43.88
N LYS A 18 -3.45 11.44 43.69
CA LYS A 18 -2.60 11.37 42.50
C LYS A 18 -3.53 11.33 41.30
N LYS A 19 -3.57 12.44 40.56
CA LYS A 19 -4.30 12.54 39.30
C LYS A 19 -3.83 11.37 38.44
N ILE A 20 -4.76 10.53 38.03
CA ILE A 20 -4.46 9.37 37.19
C ILE A 20 -3.78 9.92 35.93
N ASP A 21 -2.52 9.52 35.71
CA ASP A 21 -1.76 9.96 34.56
C ASP A 21 -2.38 9.37 33.29
N VAL A 22 -3.25 10.13 32.64
CA VAL A 22 -4.00 9.72 31.44
C VAL A 22 -3.07 9.17 30.35
N ARG A 23 -1.82 9.66 30.29
CA ARG A 23 -0.80 9.19 29.35
C ARG A 23 -0.37 7.74 29.58
N SER A 24 -0.30 7.28 30.82
CA SER A 24 0.07 5.88 31.11
C SER A 24 -1.09 4.93 30.83
N ALA A 25 -2.34 5.37 31.04
CA ALA A 25 -3.54 4.63 30.63
C ALA A 25 -3.68 4.53 29.11
N LEU A 26 -3.38 5.60 28.36
CA LEU A 26 -3.38 5.61 26.89
C LEU A 26 -2.24 4.77 26.28
N ALA A 27 -1.13 4.59 26.99
CA ALA A 27 -0.02 3.75 26.53
C ALA A 27 -0.32 2.24 26.62
N LEU A 28 -1.30 1.84 27.45
CA LEU A 28 -1.75 0.45 27.56
C LEU A 28 -2.63 0.04 26.35
N ILE A 29 -3.32 1.01 25.73
CA ILE A 29 -4.15 0.77 24.56
C ILE A 29 -3.27 1.01 23.32
N PRO A 30 -2.85 -0.03 22.59
CA PRO A 30 -2.07 0.18 21.38
C PRO A 30 -2.86 1.09 20.43
N PRO A 31 -2.20 2.07 19.77
CA PRO A 31 -2.85 2.92 18.79
C PRO A 31 -3.56 2.06 17.74
N ALA A 32 -4.75 2.47 17.31
CA ALA A 32 -5.58 1.71 16.37
C ALA A 32 -4.81 1.27 15.11
N SER A 33 -3.82 2.06 14.68
CA SER A 33 -2.92 1.75 13.57
C SER A 33 -2.07 0.48 13.78
N GLN A 34 -1.73 0.12 15.03
CA GLN A 34 -1.02 -1.12 15.36
C GLN A 34 -1.95 -2.34 15.39
N LEU A 35 -3.19 -2.17 15.84
CA LEU A 35 -4.18 -3.26 15.86
C LEU A 35 -4.72 -3.60 14.46
N LEU A 36 -4.90 -2.58 13.61
CA LEU A 36 -5.44 -2.73 12.25
C LEU A 36 -4.38 -2.66 11.15
N GLY A 37 -3.10 -2.61 11.52
CA GLY A 37 -1.95 -2.53 10.62
C GLY A 37 -1.75 -3.79 9.80
N ARG A 38 -2.70 -4.11 8.91
CA ARG A 38 -2.47 -5.05 7.82
C ARG A 38 -1.35 -4.46 6.98
N GLU A 39 -0.23 -5.18 6.86
CA GLU A 39 0.76 -4.91 5.83
C GLU A 39 0.01 -4.82 4.49
N LYS A 40 -0.10 -3.60 3.95
CA LYS A 40 -0.63 -3.40 2.61
C LYS A 40 0.41 -3.95 1.66
N LYS A 41 0.32 -5.25 1.33
CA LYS A 41 1.02 -5.81 0.17
C LYS A 41 0.75 -4.88 -1.00
N GLN A 42 1.79 -4.27 -1.54
CA GLN A 42 1.69 -3.36 -2.67
C GLN A 42 1.16 -4.19 -3.85
N ARG A 43 -0.14 -4.05 -4.16
CA ARG A 43 -0.76 -4.76 -5.29
C ARG A 43 -0.56 -4.05 -6.62
N GLU A 44 0.09 -2.88 -6.56
CA GLU A 44 0.23 -1.96 -7.67
C GLU A 44 1.67 -1.48 -7.77
N ARG A 45 2.23 -1.45 -8.97
CA ARG A 45 3.57 -0.91 -9.25
C ARG A 45 3.51 0.02 -10.44
N ARG A 46 4.24 1.13 -10.37
CA ARG A 46 4.40 2.08 -11.47
C ARG A 46 5.61 1.70 -12.30
N VAL A 47 5.40 1.48 -13.59
CA VAL A 47 6.42 1.02 -14.53
C VAL A 47 6.29 1.72 -15.87
N ARG A 48 7.31 1.61 -16.70
CA ARG A 48 7.31 2.14 -18.05
C ARG A 48 6.76 1.11 -19.01
N LEU A 49 5.90 1.55 -19.90
CA LEU A 49 5.33 0.71 -20.93
C LEU A 49 6.16 0.86 -22.20
N ARG A 50 6.54 -0.27 -22.82
CA ARG A 50 7.29 -0.31 -24.09
C ARG A 50 6.50 -0.99 -25.18
N PHE A 51 6.56 -0.44 -26.38
CA PHE A 51 5.92 -1.02 -27.55
C PHE A 51 6.84 -1.99 -28.27
N HIS A 52 6.36 -3.21 -28.47
CA HIS A 52 6.95 -4.16 -29.40
C HIS A 52 5.86 -4.73 -30.29
N ASP A 53 5.92 -4.41 -31.57
CA ASP A 53 4.92 -4.81 -32.55
C ASP A 53 4.96 -6.31 -32.87
N GLU A 54 6.06 -6.98 -32.50
CA GLU A 54 6.21 -8.44 -32.61
C GLU A 54 5.33 -9.22 -31.61
N LEU A 55 4.83 -8.55 -30.56
CA LEU A 55 3.97 -9.16 -29.55
C LEU A 55 2.55 -9.34 -30.09
N LYS A 56 1.87 -10.41 -29.66
CA LYS A 56 0.44 -10.57 -29.96
C LYS A 56 -0.39 -9.56 -29.18
N GLU A 57 -1.48 -9.09 -29.80
CA GLU A 57 -2.47 -8.26 -29.11
C GLU A 57 -3.07 -9.01 -27.91
N GLY A 58 -3.28 -8.30 -26.80
CA GLY A 58 -3.85 -8.89 -25.58
C GLY A 58 -2.86 -9.64 -24.70
N ILE A 59 -1.58 -9.72 -25.08
CA ILE A 59 -0.51 -10.29 -24.27
C ILE A 59 0.44 -9.17 -23.80
N ALA A 60 0.84 -9.24 -22.54
CA ALA A 60 1.86 -8.39 -21.96
C ALA A 60 3.02 -9.25 -21.46
N LYS A 61 4.23 -8.94 -21.93
CA LYS A 61 5.45 -9.56 -21.40
C LYS A 61 5.93 -8.81 -20.17
N VAL A 62 6.18 -9.57 -19.11
CA VAL A 62 6.47 -9.05 -17.78
C VAL A 62 7.60 -9.84 -17.14
N ASN A 63 8.50 -9.15 -16.46
CA ASN A 63 9.53 -9.79 -15.66
C ASN A 63 8.90 -10.55 -14.46
N PRO A 64 9.31 -11.80 -14.18
CA PRO A 64 8.82 -12.54 -13.02
C PRO A 64 9.08 -11.86 -11.67
N GLU A 65 10.13 -11.05 -11.54
CA GLU A 65 10.40 -10.24 -10.33
C GLU A 65 9.32 -9.19 -10.10
N LEU A 66 8.86 -8.52 -11.17
CA LEU A 66 7.78 -7.56 -11.07
C LEU A 66 6.51 -8.24 -10.56
N LEU A 67 6.19 -9.43 -11.08
CA LEU A 67 5.04 -10.22 -10.64
C LEU A 67 5.15 -10.65 -9.16
N LYS A 68 6.35 -10.97 -8.66
CA LYS A 68 6.53 -11.28 -7.23
C LYS A 68 6.16 -10.09 -6.34
N GLU A 69 6.40 -8.87 -6.80
CA GLU A 69 6.06 -7.65 -6.05
C GLU A 69 4.56 -7.33 -6.09
N ILE A 70 3.93 -7.33 -7.26
CA ILE A 70 2.50 -6.97 -7.41
C ILE A 70 1.53 -8.12 -7.09
N GLY A 71 2.02 -9.36 -7.12
CA GLY A 71 1.28 -10.59 -6.91
C GLY A 71 1.25 -11.52 -8.13
N GLU A 72 1.08 -12.82 -7.86
CA GLU A 72 0.93 -13.81 -8.93
C GLU A 72 -0.52 -13.79 -9.45
N GLY A 73 -0.69 -13.59 -10.75
CA GLY A 73 -1.96 -13.64 -11.45
C GLY A 73 -1.76 -13.94 -12.94
N GLU A 74 -2.77 -14.55 -13.57
CA GLU A 74 -2.76 -14.84 -15.02
C GLU A 74 -3.01 -13.58 -15.85
N TYR A 75 -3.70 -12.60 -15.26
CA TYR A 75 -4.06 -11.35 -15.90
C TYR A 75 -3.53 -10.15 -15.12
N ILE A 76 -3.02 -9.18 -15.87
CA ILE A 76 -2.69 -7.85 -15.34
C ILE A 76 -3.60 -6.81 -15.95
N GLU A 77 -3.82 -5.76 -15.18
CA GLU A 77 -4.47 -4.55 -15.65
C GLU A 77 -3.48 -3.41 -15.64
N ILE A 78 -3.36 -2.78 -16.80
CA ILE A 78 -2.51 -1.62 -17.00
C ILE A 78 -3.42 -0.39 -17.00
N VAL A 79 -3.18 0.49 -16.04
CA VAL A 79 -3.91 1.75 -15.88
C VAL A 79 -3.04 2.89 -16.36
N VAL A 80 -3.52 3.60 -17.38
CA VAL A 80 -2.85 4.79 -17.93
C VAL A 80 -3.55 6.04 -17.39
N ALA A 81 -2.79 6.87 -16.67
CA ALA A 81 -3.24 8.15 -16.12
C ALA A 81 -4.61 8.10 -15.38
N HIS A 82 -4.94 6.98 -14.73
CA HIS A 82 -6.23 6.72 -14.06
C HIS A 82 -7.47 6.77 -14.96
N ARG A 83 -7.31 6.92 -16.28
CA ARG A 83 -8.42 7.02 -17.24
C ARG A 83 -8.62 5.72 -17.99
N HIS A 84 -7.58 5.25 -18.66
CA HIS A 84 -7.67 4.05 -19.50
C HIS A 84 -7.21 2.82 -18.71
N LYS A 85 -7.98 1.74 -18.81
CA LYS A 85 -7.70 0.46 -18.17
C LYS A 85 -7.68 -0.61 -19.23
N PHE A 86 -6.57 -1.31 -19.35
CA PHE A 86 -6.37 -2.37 -20.32
C PHE A 86 -6.09 -3.68 -19.60
N ARG A 87 -6.74 -4.76 -20.01
CA ARG A 87 -6.51 -6.09 -19.46
C ARG A 87 -5.64 -6.88 -20.42
N TYR A 88 -4.57 -7.45 -19.90
CA TYR A 88 -3.64 -8.27 -20.66
C TYR A 88 -3.39 -9.60 -19.97
N ARG A 89 -3.18 -10.65 -20.77
CA ARG A 89 -2.66 -11.91 -20.29
C ARG A 89 -1.16 -11.78 -20.04
N VAL A 90 -0.70 -12.32 -18.92
CA VAL A 90 0.71 -12.26 -18.52
C VAL A 90 1.51 -13.33 -19.24
N GLU A 91 2.58 -12.93 -19.91
CA GLU A 91 3.64 -13.81 -20.40
C GLU A 91 4.94 -13.46 -19.65
N LYS A 92 5.55 -14.45 -19.00
CA LYS A 92 6.76 -14.23 -18.19
C LYS A 92 7.97 -14.32 -19.09
N ASP A 93 8.80 -13.27 -19.10
CA ASP A 93 10.03 -13.22 -19.87
C ASP A 93 11.10 -12.49 -19.05
N ASP A 94 12.23 -13.16 -18.82
CA ASP A 94 13.37 -12.62 -18.08
C ASP A 94 14.15 -11.55 -18.87
N SER A 95 13.92 -11.46 -20.19
CA SER A 95 14.53 -10.42 -21.03
C SER A 95 13.95 -9.03 -20.77
N VAL A 96 12.76 -8.96 -20.16
CA VAL A 96 12.10 -7.70 -19.83
C VAL A 96 12.69 -7.14 -18.53
N PRO A 97 13.11 -5.87 -18.47
CA PRO A 97 13.54 -5.27 -17.21
C PRO A 97 12.43 -5.21 -16.15
N PRO A 98 12.74 -5.29 -14.84
CA PRO A 98 11.73 -5.28 -13.78
C PRO A 98 10.96 -3.96 -13.64
N ASN A 99 11.41 -2.88 -14.28
CA ASN A 99 10.74 -1.58 -14.27
C ASN A 99 9.98 -1.29 -15.59
N GLU A 100 9.91 -2.27 -16.48
CA GLU A 100 9.29 -2.17 -17.79
C GLU A 100 8.26 -3.26 -18.02
N VAL A 101 7.28 -2.98 -18.87
CA VAL A 101 6.30 -3.95 -19.37
C VAL A 101 6.18 -3.77 -20.87
N TRP A 102 6.28 -4.87 -21.61
CA TRP A 102 6.23 -4.85 -23.06
C TRP A 102 4.85 -5.29 -23.53
N VAL A 103 4.26 -4.51 -24.43
CA VAL A 103 2.95 -4.77 -25.03
C VAL A 103 2.98 -4.44 -26.51
N ASN A 104 2.01 -4.98 -27.25
CA ASN A 104 1.80 -4.58 -28.63
C ASN A 104 1.30 -3.12 -28.69
N GLY A 105 2.02 -2.28 -29.44
CA GLY A 105 1.75 -0.86 -29.61
C GLY A 105 0.65 -0.51 -30.61
N ALA A 106 0.17 -1.43 -31.44
CA ALA A 106 -0.67 -1.12 -32.60
C ALA A 106 -1.94 -0.30 -32.28
N LYS A 107 -2.61 -0.59 -31.16
CA LYS A 107 -3.87 0.06 -30.76
C LYS A 107 -3.69 1.14 -29.70
N LEU A 108 -2.52 1.24 -29.08
CA LEU A 108 -2.28 2.11 -27.92
C LEU A 108 -2.23 3.62 -28.26
N PRO A 109 -1.67 4.05 -29.41
CA PRO A 109 -1.72 5.43 -29.86
C PRO A 109 -3.14 5.97 -30.07
N GLU A 110 -4.10 5.12 -30.46
CA GLU A 110 -5.52 5.53 -30.61
C GLU A 110 -6.13 5.96 -29.28
N TYR A 111 -5.65 5.38 -28.17
CA TYR A 111 -6.04 5.76 -26.81
C TYR A 111 -5.17 6.87 -26.21
N GLY A 112 -4.29 7.49 -27.01
CA GLY A 112 -3.37 8.54 -26.56
C GLY A 112 -2.23 8.03 -25.67
N VAL A 113 -1.89 6.74 -25.77
CA VAL A 113 -0.77 6.14 -25.05
C VAL A 113 0.44 6.12 -25.99
N SER A 114 1.54 6.75 -25.56
CA SER A 114 2.80 6.76 -26.30
C SER A 114 3.77 5.72 -25.75
N ASP A 115 4.82 5.40 -26.52
CA ASP A 115 5.92 4.60 -26.00
C ASP A 115 6.56 5.28 -24.78
N ASN A 116 7.13 4.46 -23.88
CA ASN A 116 7.78 4.88 -22.65
C ASN A 116 6.86 5.63 -21.67
N THR A 117 5.54 5.48 -21.80
CA THR A 117 4.56 6.06 -20.87
C THR A 117 4.64 5.39 -19.49
N ILE A 118 4.48 6.17 -18.43
CA ILE A 118 4.40 5.64 -17.06
C ILE A 118 2.98 5.15 -16.80
N VAL A 119 2.87 3.88 -16.46
CA VAL A 119 1.60 3.19 -16.20
C VAL A 119 1.59 2.56 -14.82
N THR A 120 0.41 2.39 -14.26
CA THR A 120 0.22 1.63 -13.02
C THR A 120 -0.24 0.23 -13.40
N VAL A 121 0.54 -0.78 -13.02
CA VAL A 121 0.20 -2.19 -13.24
C VAL A 121 -0.35 -2.76 -11.96
N ARG A 122 -1.49 -3.45 -12.08
CA ARG A 122 -2.14 -4.16 -10.98
C ARG A 122 -2.48 -5.58 -11.40
N THR A 123 -2.47 -6.49 -10.44
CA THR A 123 -2.87 -7.88 -10.67
C THR A 123 -4.38 -8.00 -10.57
N ILE A 124 -4.99 -8.70 -11.52
CA ILE A 124 -6.38 -9.15 -11.37
C ILE A 124 -6.31 -10.62 -11.03
N LYS A 125 -6.90 -10.99 -9.89
CA LYS A 125 -7.25 -12.40 -9.65
C LYS A 125 -8.57 -12.67 -10.39
N ALA A 126 -8.57 -13.72 -11.20
CA ALA A 126 -9.80 -14.28 -11.76
C ALA A 126 -10.72 -14.76 -10.63
#